data_AF-A0A2T2U975-F1
#
_entry.id   AF-A0A2T2U975-F1
#
_cell.length_a   1.000
_cell.length_b   1.000
_cell.length_c   1.000
_cell.angle_alpha   90.00
_cell.angle_beta   90.00
_cell.angle_gamma   90.00
#
_symmetry.space_group_name_H-M   'P 1'
#
loop_
_entity.id
_entity.type
_entity.pdbx_description
1 polymer ?
#
loop_
_entity_poly.entity_id
_entity_poly.type
_entity_poly.pdbx_seq_one_letter_code
_entity_poly.pdbx_strand_id
1 'polypeptide(L)'
;MKDPARGFVWTPPNDLQQAQRDLQRMKKIGAQAVRTTLIQREPLLTLADTIGLQFYQELPLNYMAARHLRDTLAYARRLLDRALQRAQGHPSARRFGLARRSETSDTLACAYFRRLAERVRRRGPPGSQAYYLTAFPDTDRCAGAVDFVLLDALNASGGPVSLLRRWYAPADTTTPRPPAGLGAVGTRRVANAESGLRQPGSAEQQARYLEAALSTLLADTLRPKPLAVFVYRWNDAAASSSKLNPAYGLAGPERYNYGLLGPDGAAHPAFDVARGFFSDGQTTFAFAAGASPDLPWPWLIFMAWGVVLLLGLAFAYSRLFQRMVPRYFRARSFYREAVREGRASMVGLSLLLLIVVSLSLGVFGSAALRLISEQNAFVVLVHRLPFVTPEFVMSLLPYPWLLALVLAGFTAAGLAVWAVFLAVLSLRHYALNPGQTLILALGPRWGYLVLMTGALVIVTFSHRTALFGMAALTALWVLIVLWGTLRTANDFRRAAQAPAWLGGLAALVSPLALLTMAAVVLASADWSGAEFLWHLAARSP
;
A
#
# COMPACT_ATOMS: atom_id res chain seq x y z
N MET A 1 -0.06 -11.36 37.44
CA MET A 1 0.40 -10.61 36.24
C MET A 1 -0.47 -9.37 36.11
N LYS A 2 0.10 -8.19 35.82
CA LYS A 2 -0.68 -6.95 35.66
C LYS A 2 -1.57 -7.04 34.42
N ASP A 3 -2.74 -6.45 34.48
CA ASP A 3 -3.65 -6.36 33.33
C ASP A 3 -3.06 -5.50 32.20
N PRO A 4 -3.43 -5.78 30.94
CA PRO A 4 -2.99 -4.99 29.80
C PRO A 4 -3.41 -3.53 29.97
N ALA A 5 -2.49 -2.60 29.69
CA ALA A 5 -2.86 -1.19 29.61
C ALA A 5 -3.85 -0.98 28.45
N ARG A 6 -5.04 -0.44 28.76
CA ARG A 6 -6.12 -0.22 27.78
C ARG A 6 -6.09 1.22 27.29
N GLY A 7 -6.05 1.43 25.98
CA GLY A 7 -5.84 2.76 25.45
C GLY A 7 -6.29 3.01 24.03
N PHE A 8 -6.11 4.26 23.62
CA PHE A 8 -6.42 4.73 22.26
C PHE A 8 -5.18 5.26 21.56
N VAL A 9 -5.18 5.16 20.24
CA VAL A 9 -4.26 5.94 19.41
C VAL A 9 -4.88 7.31 19.15
N TRP A 10 -4.13 8.36 19.45
CA TRP A 10 -4.62 9.73 19.43
C TRP A 10 -3.60 10.66 18.76
N THR A 11 -4.12 11.54 17.91
CA THR A 11 -3.38 12.67 17.37
C THR A 11 -3.91 13.92 18.08
N PRO A 12 -3.08 14.62 18.88
CA PRO A 12 -3.52 15.79 19.61
C PRO A 12 -4.04 16.88 18.65
N PRO A 13 -5.25 17.42 18.86
CA PRO A 13 -5.72 18.55 18.06
C PRO A 13 -4.88 19.80 18.35
N ASN A 14 -4.86 20.72 17.38
CA ASN A 14 -4.12 21.98 17.53
C ASN A 14 -4.73 22.87 18.63
N ASP A 15 -6.02 22.77 18.91
CA ASP A 15 -6.64 23.46 20.05
C ASP A 15 -6.33 22.72 21.36
N LEU A 16 -5.74 23.43 22.32
CA LEU A 16 -5.40 22.89 23.63
C LEU A 16 -6.64 22.49 24.42
N GLN A 17 -7.71 23.28 24.38
CA GLN A 17 -8.92 22.98 25.14
C GLN A 17 -9.58 21.71 24.61
N GLN A 18 -9.68 21.56 23.28
CA GLN A 18 -10.14 20.32 22.68
C GLN A 18 -9.25 19.13 23.07
N ALA A 19 -7.93 19.30 23.08
CA ALA A 19 -7.01 18.23 23.47
C ALA A 19 -7.21 17.80 24.94
N GLN A 20 -7.45 18.75 25.85
CA GLN A 20 -7.75 18.46 27.25
C GLN A 20 -9.11 17.74 27.41
N ARG A 21 -10.13 18.19 26.68
CA ARG A 21 -11.46 17.54 26.64
C ARG A 21 -11.36 16.10 26.13
N ASP A 22 -10.58 15.86 25.09
CA ASP A 22 -10.33 14.53 24.54
C ASP A 22 -9.74 13.60 25.62
N LEU A 23 -8.67 14.02 26.31
CA LEU A 23 -8.03 13.22 27.37
C LEU A 23 -8.96 12.93 28.54
N GLN A 24 -9.71 13.93 29.00
CA GLN A 24 -10.71 13.75 30.06
C GLN A 24 -11.80 12.77 29.63
N ARG A 25 -12.29 12.86 28.38
CA ARG A 25 -13.29 11.94 27.84
C ARG A 25 -12.74 10.52 27.71
N MET A 26 -11.50 10.34 27.25
CA MET A 26 -10.82 9.04 27.22
C MET A 26 -10.73 8.42 28.62
N LYS A 27 -10.30 9.20 29.62
CA LYS A 27 -10.24 8.73 30.99
C LYS A 27 -11.61 8.33 31.53
N LYS A 28 -12.64 9.15 31.26
CA LYS A 28 -14.03 8.90 31.70
C LYS A 28 -14.59 7.56 31.18
N ILE A 29 -14.15 7.12 30.00
CA ILE A 29 -14.56 5.82 29.44
C ILE A 29 -13.62 4.66 29.81
N GLY A 30 -12.72 4.86 30.76
CA GLY A 30 -11.86 3.81 31.31
C GLY A 30 -10.48 3.66 30.65
N ALA A 31 -10.05 4.58 29.78
CA ALA A 31 -8.69 4.53 29.26
C ALA A 31 -7.65 4.70 30.37
N GLN A 32 -6.55 3.96 30.24
CA GLN A 32 -5.39 4.01 31.13
C GLN A 32 -4.16 4.55 30.41
N ALA A 33 -4.10 4.40 29.08
CA ALA A 33 -2.99 4.82 28.27
C ALA A 33 -3.43 5.48 26.95
N VAL A 34 -2.56 6.32 26.41
CA VAL A 34 -2.76 6.99 25.12
C VAL A 34 -1.46 6.90 24.33
N ARG A 35 -1.55 6.36 23.10
CA ARG A 35 -0.43 6.32 22.15
C ARG A 35 -0.53 7.50 21.20
N THR A 36 0.53 8.29 21.14
CA THR A 36 0.51 9.62 20.52
C THR A 36 1.89 10.01 20.00
N THR A 37 1.94 11.06 19.19
CA THR A 37 3.21 11.72 18.83
C THR A 37 3.82 12.40 20.06
N LEU A 38 5.06 12.87 19.95
CA LEU A 38 5.72 13.58 21.04
C LEU A 38 4.86 14.77 21.53
N ILE A 39 4.48 14.77 22.81
CA ILE A 39 3.74 15.87 23.41
C ILE A 39 4.70 17.03 23.64
N GLN A 40 4.37 18.18 23.06
CA GLN A 40 5.16 19.41 23.17
C GLN A 40 4.60 20.38 24.21
N ARG A 41 3.33 20.22 24.61
CA ARG A 41 2.62 21.13 25.49
C ARG A 41 2.59 20.58 26.91
N GLU A 42 3.29 21.23 27.82
CA GLU A 42 3.35 20.85 29.23
C GLU A 42 1.96 20.68 29.89
N PRO A 43 0.96 21.55 29.63
CA PRO A 43 -0.36 21.39 30.25
C PRO A 43 -1.05 20.05 29.96
N LEU A 44 -0.71 19.38 28.84
CA LEU A 44 -1.24 18.05 28.54
C LEU A 44 -0.54 16.95 29.35
N LEU A 45 0.77 17.10 29.61
CA LEU A 45 1.53 16.18 30.46
C LEU A 45 1.07 16.30 31.91
N THR A 46 0.95 17.52 32.43
CA THR A 46 0.41 17.78 33.77
C THR A 46 -1.01 17.22 33.93
N LEU A 47 -1.88 17.45 32.94
CA LEU A 47 -3.24 16.91 32.99
C LEU A 47 -3.22 15.37 33.05
N ALA A 48 -2.39 14.73 32.22
CA ALA A 48 -2.27 13.27 32.20
C ALA A 48 -1.76 12.70 33.53
N ASP A 49 -0.82 13.37 34.20
CA ASP A 49 -0.39 13.00 35.54
C ASP A 49 -1.55 13.07 36.54
N THR A 50 -2.31 14.18 36.53
CA THR A 50 -3.44 14.39 37.45
C THR A 50 -4.55 13.35 37.27
N ILE A 51 -4.87 12.99 36.02
CA ILE A 51 -5.93 12.01 35.73
C ILE A 51 -5.41 10.57 35.65
N GLY A 52 -4.12 10.35 35.87
CA GLY A 52 -3.47 9.04 35.83
C GLY A 52 -3.58 8.35 34.47
N LEU A 53 -3.33 9.07 33.37
CA LEU A 53 -3.17 8.53 32.03
C LEU A 53 -1.68 8.38 31.68
N GLN A 54 -1.30 7.28 31.05
CA GLN A 54 0.07 7.06 30.58
C GLN A 54 0.21 7.41 29.10
N PHE A 55 1.21 8.22 28.74
CA PHE A 55 1.57 8.50 27.36
C PHE A 55 2.62 7.55 26.82
N TYR A 56 2.30 6.98 25.66
CA TYR A 56 3.18 6.22 24.79
C TYR A 56 3.55 7.16 23.64
N GLN A 57 4.67 7.87 23.80
CA GLN A 57 5.09 8.97 22.95
C GLN A 57 6.02 8.50 21.84
N GLU A 58 5.65 8.75 20.59
CA GLU A 58 6.33 8.20 19.42
C GLU A 58 7.13 9.25 18.67
N LEU A 59 8.38 8.91 18.31
CA LEU A 59 9.16 9.65 17.33
C LEU A 59 8.42 9.65 15.98
N PRO A 60 8.47 10.75 15.22
CA PRO A 60 7.77 10.89 13.93
C PRO A 60 8.49 10.15 12.80
N LEU A 61 8.84 8.88 13.01
CA LEU A 61 9.56 8.03 12.08
C LEU A 61 8.67 6.83 11.75
N ASN A 62 8.19 6.79 10.51
CA ASN A 62 7.19 5.84 10.06
C ASN A 62 7.57 5.29 8.67
N TYR A 63 7.37 3.99 8.44
CA TYR A 63 7.64 3.32 7.15
C TYR A 63 9.05 3.59 6.59
N MET A 64 10.07 3.49 7.43
CA MET A 64 11.46 3.68 7.01
C MET A 64 12.16 2.35 6.72
N ALA A 65 12.86 2.28 5.60
CA ALA A 65 13.80 1.19 5.33
C ALA A 65 14.98 1.23 6.32
N ALA A 66 15.67 0.09 6.51
CA ALA A 66 16.73 -0.05 7.51
C ALA A 66 17.88 0.96 7.34
N ARG A 67 18.32 1.21 6.10
CA ARG A 67 19.36 2.20 5.79
C ARG A 67 18.93 3.63 6.15
N HIS A 68 17.70 4.00 5.81
CA HIS A 68 17.12 5.30 6.13
C HIS A 68 16.98 5.52 7.65
N LEU A 69 16.64 4.48 8.43
CA LEU A 69 16.65 4.56 9.89
C LEU A 69 18.04 4.90 10.43
N ARG A 70 19.08 4.23 9.90
CA ARG A 70 20.47 4.50 10.30
C ARG A 70 20.88 5.95 9.98
N ASP A 71 20.55 6.42 8.79
CA ASP A 71 20.92 7.76 8.32
C ASP A 71 20.17 8.86 9.09
N THR A 72 18.95 8.57 9.57
CA THR A 72 18.15 9.48 10.42
C THR A 72 18.47 9.42 11.92
N LEU A 73 19.42 8.58 12.36
CA LEU A 73 19.74 8.39 13.77
C LEU A 73 20.09 9.69 14.51
N ALA A 74 20.85 10.59 13.89
CA ALA A 74 21.23 11.86 14.50
C ALA A 74 20.02 12.77 14.74
N TYR A 75 19.08 12.79 13.80
CA TYR A 75 17.81 13.52 13.94
C TYR A 75 16.94 12.91 15.04
N ALA A 76 16.77 11.58 15.03
CA ALA A 76 16.01 10.84 16.03
C ALA A 76 16.53 11.08 17.46
N ARG A 77 17.86 11.08 17.64
CA ARG A 77 18.51 11.38 18.93
C ARG A 77 18.13 12.76 19.47
N ARG A 78 18.17 13.80 18.64
CA ARG A 78 17.81 15.16 19.05
C ARG A 78 16.36 15.27 19.50
N LEU A 79 15.45 14.62 18.78
CA LEU A 79 14.03 14.58 19.16
C LEU A 79 13.81 13.82 20.47
N LEU A 80 14.48 12.68 20.61
CA LEU A 80 14.40 11.86 21.82
C LEU A 80 14.94 12.60 23.04
N ASP A 81 16.09 13.28 22.94
CA ASP A 81 16.66 14.05 24.06
C ASP A 81 15.69 15.12 24.57
N ARG A 82 15.04 15.85 23.65
CA ARG A 82 14.03 16.86 24.02
C ARG A 82 12.82 16.22 24.72
N ALA A 83 12.39 15.04 24.25
CA ALA A 83 11.29 14.31 24.88
C ALA A 83 11.66 13.78 26.27
N LEU A 84 12.88 13.25 26.45
CA LEU A 84 13.39 12.78 27.74
C LEU A 84 13.54 13.93 28.75
N GLN A 85 13.98 15.10 28.29
CA GLN A 85 14.09 16.29 29.14
C GLN A 85 12.72 16.72 29.68
N ARG A 86 11.71 16.83 28.80
CA ARG A 86 10.34 17.15 29.24
C ARG A 86 9.77 16.08 30.18
N ALA A 87 10.09 14.82 29.92
CA ALA A 87 9.59 13.75 30.76
C ALA A 87 10.08 13.83 32.21
N GLN A 88 11.17 14.54 32.55
CA GLN A 88 11.74 14.56 33.90
C GLN A 88 10.69 14.79 35.00
N GLY A 89 9.81 15.79 34.82
CA GLY A 89 8.74 16.12 35.77
C GLY A 89 7.46 15.28 35.68
N HIS A 90 7.35 14.38 34.69
CA HIS A 90 6.06 13.78 34.30
C HIS A 90 6.10 12.23 34.31
N PRO A 91 5.55 11.56 35.35
CA PRO A 91 5.46 10.11 35.40
C PRO A 91 4.54 9.51 34.32
N SER A 92 3.57 10.26 33.79
CA SER A 92 2.77 9.84 32.63
C SER A 92 3.61 9.64 31.36
N ALA A 93 4.75 10.31 31.24
CA ALA A 93 5.52 10.46 30.01
C ALA A 93 6.74 9.50 29.92
N ARG A 94 6.61 8.24 30.34
CA ARG A 94 7.73 7.31 30.53
C ARG A 94 7.92 6.27 29.40
N ARG A 95 7.06 6.24 28.38
CA ARG A 95 7.13 5.26 27.29
C ARG A 95 7.48 5.94 25.96
N PHE A 96 8.55 5.50 25.31
CA PHE A 96 9.10 6.13 24.10
C PHE A 96 9.13 5.17 22.91
N GLY A 97 8.33 5.45 21.90
CA GLY A 97 8.31 4.73 20.63
C GLY A 97 9.38 5.26 19.68
N LEU A 98 10.29 4.40 19.25
CA LEU A 98 11.49 4.78 18.50
C LEU A 98 11.28 4.86 16.98
N ALA A 99 10.35 4.06 16.44
CA ALA A 99 9.86 4.10 15.07
C ALA A 99 8.57 3.28 14.95
N ARG A 100 7.84 3.48 13.86
CA ARG A 100 6.56 2.82 13.58
C ARG A 100 6.59 2.18 12.19
N ARG A 101 6.20 0.91 12.08
CA ARG A 101 6.08 0.17 10.80
C ARG A 101 7.33 0.25 9.91
N SER A 102 8.48 0.48 10.52
CA SER A 102 9.76 0.55 9.82
C SER A 102 10.37 -0.85 9.74
N GLU A 103 11.35 -1.01 8.86
CA GLU A 103 12.03 -2.28 8.64
C GLU A 103 12.66 -2.80 9.94
N THR A 104 12.14 -3.92 10.43
CA THR A 104 12.63 -4.63 11.64
C THR A 104 12.99 -6.08 11.32
N SER A 105 12.75 -6.54 10.09
CA SER A 105 13.20 -7.84 9.59
C SER A 105 14.65 -7.82 9.09
N ASP A 106 15.25 -6.64 8.95
CA ASP A 106 16.66 -6.44 8.63
C ASP A 106 17.49 -6.11 9.89
N THR A 107 18.56 -6.87 10.10
CA THR A 107 19.53 -6.67 11.19
C THR A 107 20.20 -5.29 11.19
N LEU A 108 20.32 -4.63 10.03
CA LEU A 108 20.90 -3.28 9.91
C LEU A 108 20.12 -2.25 10.73
N ALA A 109 18.80 -2.41 10.85
CA ALA A 109 17.95 -1.52 11.64
C ALA A 109 18.16 -1.67 13.15
N CYS A 110 18.62 -2.84 13.63
CA CYS A 110 18.68 -3.12 15.05
C CYS A 110 19.68 -2.24 15.80
N ALA A 111 20.76 -1.81 15.12
CA ALA A 111 21.72 -0.87 15.69
C ALA A 111 21.10 0.52 15.96
N TYR A 112 20.16 0.96 15.12
CA TYR A 112 19.40 2.19 15.33
C TYR A 112 18.57 2.09 16.62
N PHE A 113 17.76 1.04 16.75
CA PHE A 113 16.90 0.83 17.92
C PHE A 113 17.70 0.69 19.21
N ARG A 114 18.77 -0.13 19.19
CA ARG A 114 19.61 -0.38 20.36
C ARG A 114 20.23 0.91 20.89
N ARG A 115 20.79 1.74 20.00
CA ARG A 115 21.43 3.03 20.37
C ARG A 115 20.44 4.01 20.98
N LEU A 116 19.19 4.03 20.53
CA LEU A 116 18.16 4.91 21.10
C LEU A 116 17.61 4.35 22.41
N ALA A 117 17.37 3.03 22.51
CA ALA A 117 16.92 2.39 23.73
C ALA A 117 17.96 2.53 24.87
N GLU A 118 19.25 2.35 24.58
CA GLU A 118 20.33 2.63 25.54
C GLU A 118 20.30 4.08 26.03
N ARG A 119 19.94 5.02 25.15
CA ARG A 119 19.82 6.43 25.52
C ARG A 119 18.63 6.68 26.44
N VAL A 120 17.49 6.03 26.20
CA VAL A 120 16.33 6.04 27.12
C VAL A 120 16.73 5.48 28.48
N ARG A 121 17.45 4.36 28.53
CA ARG A 121 17.90 3.76 29.80
C ARG A 121 18.89 4.63 30.57
N ARG A 122 19.82 5.31 29.89
CA ARG A 122 20.87 6.12 30.53
C ARG A 122 20.44 7.53 30.91
N ARG A 123 19.56 8.15 30.12
CA ARG A 123 19.18 9.57 30.28
C ARG A 123 17.71 9.78 30.60
N GLY A 124 16.88 8.75 30.42
CA GLY A 124 15.49 8.81 30.78
C GLY A 124 15.32 8.78 32.29
N PRO A 125 14.27 9.41 32.83
CA PRO A 125 13.96 9.29 34.24
C PRO A 125 13.63 7.84 34.64
N PRO A 126 13.67 7.49 35.93
CA PRO A 126 13.39 6.14 36.40
C PRO A 126 12.06 5.59 35.87
N GLY A 127 12.08 4.33 35.44
CA GLY A 127 10.92 3.66 34.84
C GLY A 127 10.69 3.99 33.35
N SER A 128 11.58 4.75 32.72
CA SER A 128 11.49 5.00 31.27
C SER A 128 11.75 3.72 30.48
N GLN A 129 10.93 3.47 29.45
CA GLN A 129 11.04 2.30 28.58
C GLN A 129 10.93 2.69 27.12
N ALA A 130 11.74 2.03 26.28
CA ALA A 130 11.77 2.18 24.84
C ALA A 130 11.05 1.01 24.16
N TYR A 131 10.32 1.31 23.08
CA TYR A 131 9.65 0.33 22.25
C TYR A 131 9.66 0.74 20.77
N TYR A 132 9.21 -0.14 19.89
CA TYR A 132 8.81 0.22 18.53
C TYR A 132 7.50 -0.47 18.15
N LEU A 133 6.83 0.04 17.12
CA LEU A 133 5.69 -0.63 16.50
C LEU A 133 6.17 -1.34 15.22
N THR A 134 6.00 -2.66 15.15
CA THR A 134 6.41 -3.44 13.97
C THR A 134 5.23 -3.90 13.11
N ALA A 135 5.47 -3.93 11.80
CA ALA A 135 4.60 -4.57 10.80
C ALA A 135 5.10 -5.98 10.42
N PHE A 136 6.18 -6.48 11.05
CA PHE A 136 6.89 -7.72 10.68
C PHE A 136 6.98 -8.73 11.83
N PRO A 137 5.88 -9.08 12.51
CA PRO A 137 5.91 -9.89 13.74
C PRO A 137 6.59 -11.26 13.58
N ASP A 138 6.48 -11.86 12.39
CA ASP A 138 6.99 -13.20 12.11
C ASP A 138 8.48 -13.18 11.72
N THR A 139 8.99 -12.05 11.20
CA THR A 139 10.36 -11.93 10.69
C THR A 139 11.21 -10.90 11.43
N ASP A 140 10.72 -10.38 12.55
CA ASP A 140 11.40 -9.39 13.37
C ASP A 140 12.75 -9.93 13.89
N ARG A 141 13.81 -9.15 13.66
CA ARG A 141 15.18 -9.43 14.12
C ARG A 141 15.68 -8.44 15.16
N CYS A 142 14.89 -7.41 15.48
CA CYS A 142 15.30 -6.29 16.33
C CYS A 142 14.64 -6.27 17.70
N ALA A 143 13.80 -7.27 18.03
CA ALA A 143 13.07 -7.36 19.28
C ALA A 143 13.97 -7.18 20.51
N GLY A 144 15.14 -7.83 20.52
CA GLY A 144 16.10 -7.73 21.63
C GLY A 144 16.80 -6.37 21.79
N ALA A 145 16.51 -5.38 20.93
CA ALA A 145 17.10 -4.05 21.03
C ALA A 145 16.33 -3.10 21.97
N VAL A 146 15.09 -3.43 22.32
CA VAL A 146 14.15 -2.58 23.07
C VAL A 146 13.57 -3.31 24.29
N ASP A 147 12.85 -2.58 25.14
CA ASP A 147 12.33 -3.14 26.39
C ASP A 147 11.01 -3.91 26.17
N PHE A 148 10.20 -3.51 25.17
CA PHE A 148 9.03 -4.23 24.70
C PHE A 148 8.68 -3.86 23.24
N VAL A 149 7.81 -4.63 22.61
CA VAL A 149 7.39 -4.41 21.21
C VAL A 149 5.88 -4.19 21.14
N LEU A 150 5.42 -3.30 20.26
CA LEU A 150 4.02 -3.20 19.88
C LEU A 150 3.81 -3.79 18.49
N LEU A 151 2.81 -4.65 18.35
CA LEU A 151 2.44 -5.25 17.08
C LEU A 151 1.33 -4.43 16.42
N ASP A 152 1.44 -4.20 15.11
CA ASP A 152 0.39 -3.58 14.32
C ASP A 152 -0.64 -4.64 13.91
N ALA A 153 -1.85 -4.56 14.47
CA ALA A 153 -2.95 -5.48 14.19
C ALA A 153 -4.10 -4.80 13.44
N LEU A 154 -3.82 -3.71 12.72
CA LEU A 154 -4.78 -3.13 11.78
C LEU A 154 -5.07 -4.11 10.66
N ASN A 155 -6.36 -4.39 10.44
CA ASN A 155 -6.85 -5.28 9.38
C ASN A 155 -6.18 -6.67 9.36
N ALA A 156 -5.64 -7.15 10.49
CA ALA A 156 -4.94 -8.42 10.54
C ALA A 156 -5.88 -9.56 10.13
N SER A 157 -5.56 -10.25 9.04
CA SER A 157 -6.39 -11.29 8.41
C SER A 157 -6.77 -12.45 9.36
N GLY A 158 -5.86 -12.82 10.26
CA GLY A 158 -6.10 -13.82 11.33
C GLY A 158 -6.56 -13.22 12.66
N GLY A 159 -6.83 -11.92 12.72
CA GLY A 159 -7.18 -11.19 13.95
C GLY A 159 -6.00 -10.92 14.90
N PRO A 160 -6.19 -10.00 15.87
CA PRO A 160 -5.11 -9.53 16.76
C PRO A 160 -4.56 -10.60 17.71
N VAL A 161 -5.39 -11.57 18.10
CA VAL A 161 -4.99 -12.66 19.01
C VAL A 161 -4.03 -13.62 18.33
N SER A 162 -4.27 -13.97 17.06
CA SER A 162 -3.37 -14.83 16.31
C SER A 162 -2.00 -14.17 16.12
N LEU A 163 -1.98 -12.85 15.91
CA LEU A 163 -0.76 -12.06 15.80
C LEU A 163 0.09 -12.16 17.07
N LEU A 164 -0.54 -12.00 18.23
CA LEU A 164 0.14 -12.11 19.52
C LEU A 164 0.65 -13.54 19.75
N ARG A 165 -0.15 -14.56 19.43
CA ARG A 165 0.28 -15.96 19.54
C ARG A 165 1.46 -16.28 18.63
N ARG A 166 1.46 -15.80 17.39
CA ARG A 166 2.61 -15.95 16.46
C ARG A 166 3.84 -15.23 16.97
N TRP A 167 3.69 -14.07 17.61
CA TRP A 167 4.82 -13.38 18.23
C TRP A 167 5.50 -14.25 19.28
N TYR A 168 4.74 -14.90 20.16
CA TYR A 168 5.30 -15.75 21.22
C TYR A 168 5.50 -17.21 20.82
N ALA A 169 5.18 -17.59 19.59
CA ALA A 169 5.48 -18.92 19.10
C ALA A 169 7.01 -19.13 19.14
N PRO A 170 7.49 -20.36 19.45
CA PRO A 170 8.92 -20.64 19.42
C PRO A 170 9.48 -20.30 18.04
N ALA A 171 10.20 -19.19 17.96
CA ALA A 171 11.01 -18.89 16.79
C ALA A 171 12.32 -19.66 16.93
N ASP A 172 12.98 -19.92 15.80
CA ASP A 172 14.31 -20.55 15.68
C ASP A 172 15.44 -19.72 16.36
N THR A 173 15.08 -18.77 17.22
CA THR A 173 15.97 -17.84 17.91
C THR A 173 16.19 -18.30 19.35
N THR A 174 17.46 -18.44 19.71
CA THR A 174 17.94 -18.82 21.06
C THR A 174 17.65 -17.78 22.15
N THR A 175 17.14 -16.60 21.80
CA THR A 175 16.81 -15.53 22.73
C THR A 175 15.30 -15.43 22.97
N PRO A 176 14.84 -15.38 24.24
CA PRO A 176 13.43 -15.13 24.56
C PRO A 176 12.96 -13.81 23.95
N ARG A 177 11.79 -13.82 23.30
CA ARG A 177 11.21 -12.57 22.79
C ARG A 177 10.77 -11.67 23.95
N PRO A 178 10.96 -10.35 23.83
CA PRO A 178 10.49 -9.41 24.86
C PRO A 178 8.95 -9.41 24.94
N PRO A 179 8.40 -8.87 26.04
CA PRO A 179 6.97 -8.64 26.15
C PRO A 179 6.43 -7.84 24.95
N ALA A 180 5.24 -8.21 24.48
CA ALA A 180 4.56 -7.54 23.39
C ALA A 180 3.17 -7.04 23.78
N GLY A 181 2.76 -5.93 23.17
CA GLY A 181 1.39 -5.42 23.17
C GLY A 181 0.88 -5.22 21.75
N LEU A 182 -0.37 -4.77 21.62
CA LEU A 182 -0.99 -4.42 20.35
C LEU A 182 -1.05 -2.90 20.23
N GLY A 183 -0.26 -2.34 19.33
CA GLY A 183 -0.16 -0.89 19.15
C GLY A 183 -1.29 -0.29 18.32
N ALA A 184 -1.97 -1.10 17.51
CA ALA A 184 -3.16 -0.65 16.79
C ALA A 184 -4.08 -1.85 16.54
N VAL A 185 -5.30 -1.78 17.06
CA VAL A 185 -6.37 -2.73 16.81
C VAL A 185 -7.53 -1.96 16.20
N GLY A 186 -7.98 -2.38 15.03
CA GLY A 186 -9.10 -1.77 14.35
C GLY A 186 -9.28 -2.30 12.93
N THR A 187 -10.45 -2.06 12.37
CA THR A 187 -10.78 -2.29 10.97
C THR A 187 -11.30 -1.00 10.35
N ARG A 188 -11.10 -0.85 9.04
CA ARG A 188 -11.48 0.34 8.28
C ARG A 188 -12.99 0.42 8.09
N ARG A 189 -13.53 1.62 8.24
CA ARG A 189 -14.86 2.01 7.77
C ARG A 189 -14.79 2.55 6.34
N VAL A 190 -15.73 2.16 5.50
CA VAL A 190 -15.91 2.74 4.16
C VAL A 190 -16.80 3.98 4.30
N ALA A 191 -16.39 5.09 3.66
CA ALA A 191 -17.20 6.30 3.66
C ALA A 191 -18.55 6.01 2.99
N ASN A 192 -19.65 6.42 3.63
CA ASN A 192 -21.02 6.23 3.15
C ASN A 192 -21.44 4.75 2.97
N ALA A 193 -20.77 3.80 3.63
CA ALA A 193 -21.29 2.45 3.70
C ALA A 193 -22.67 2.44 4.34
N GLU A 194 -23.58 1.62 3.80
CA GLU A 194 -24.86 1.35 4.42
C GLU A 194 -24.68 0.70 5.80
N SER A 195 -25.69 0.82 6.65
CA SER A 195 -25.64 0.27 8.01
C SER A 195 -25.84 -1.24 8.05
N GLY A 196 -25.25 -1.86 9.08
CA GLY A 196 -25.49 -3.23 9.48
C GLY A 196 -24.34 -4.20 9.25
N LEU A 197 -24.38 -5.33 9.96
CA LEU A 197 -23.31 -6.34 10.02
C LEU A 197 -23.01 -7.03 8.69
N ARG A 198 -23.99 -7.12 7.78
CA ARG A 198 -23.80 -7.73 6.47
C ARG A 198 -23.11 -6.79 5.48
N GLN A 199 -23.10 -5.48 5.75
CA GLN A 199 -22.50 -4.48 4.88
C GLN A 199 -20.99 -4.32 5.13
N PRO A 200 -20.11 -4.68 4.17
CA PRO A 200 -18.66 -4.57 4.32
C PRO A 200 -18.20 -3.15 4.65
N GLY A 201 -17.45 -3.01 5.76
CA GLY A 201 -16.90 -1.73 6.17
C GLY A 201 -17.94 -0.76 6.76
N SER A 202 -19.11 -1.25 7.19
CA SER A 202 -20.08 -0.49 7.97
C SER A 202 -19.58 -0.17 9.38
N ALA A 203 -20.26 0.75 10.07
CA ALA A 203 -19.92 1.11 11.44
C ALA A 203 -20.21 -0.04 12.43
N GLU A 204 -21.25 -0.84 12.17
CA GLU A 204 -21.60 -2.03 12.95
C GLU A 204 -20.59 -3.16 12.75
N GLN A 205 -20.07 -3.37 11.55
CA GLN A 205 -18.98 -4.34 11.33
C GLN A 205 -17.71 -3.94 12.08
N GLN A 206 -17.37 -2.65 12.07
CA GLN A 206 -16.24 -2.13 12.87
C GLN A 206 -16.45 -2.41 14.37
N ALA A 207 -17.66 -2.17 14.88
CA ALA A 207 -18.01 -2.43 16.26
C ALA A 207 -17.93 -3.93 16.62
N ARG A 208 -18.50 -4.81 15.78
CA ARG A 208 -18.44 -6.26 15.97
C ARG A 208 -17.01 -6.80 15.92
N TYR A 209 -16.17 -6.27 15.03
CA TYR A 209 -14.75 -6.61 15.00
C TYR A 209 -14.06 -6.26 16.32
N LEU A 210 -14.29 -5.05 16.85
CA LEU A 210 -13.70 -4.63 18.12
C LEU A 210 -14.23 -5.44 19.30
N GLU A 211 -15.51 -5.79 19.33
CA GLU A 211 -16.10 -6.60 20.39
C GLU A 211 -15.46 -8.01 20.42
N ALA A 212 -15.34 -8.65 19.27
CA ALA A 212 -14.68 -9.95 19.13
C ALA A 212 -13.19 -9.88 19.52
N ALA A 213 -12.50 -8.81 19.14
CA ALA A 213 -11.10 -8.60 19.49
C ALA A 213 -10.92 -8.36 21.00
N LEU A 214 -11.62 -7.39 21.58
CA LEU A 214 -11.45 -6.97 22.97
C LEU A 214 -11.91 -8.03 23.97
N SER A 215 -12.99 -8.76 23.67
CA SER A 215 -13.46 -9.87 24.52
C SER A 215 -12.38 -10.92 24.76
N THR A 216 -11.56 -11.22 23.74
CA THR A 216 -10.47 -12.20 23.88
C THR A 216 -9.20 -11.56 24.42
N LEU A 217 -8.85 -10.35 23.98
CA LEU A 217 -7.59 -9.69 24.36
C LEU A 217 -7.55 -9.26 25.82
N LEU A 218 -8.71 -8.92 26.39
CA LEU A 218 -8.85 -8.50 27.78
C LEU A 218 -9.30 -9.63 28.70
N ALA A 219 -9.58 -10.83 28.16
CA ALA A 219 -9.94 -11.98 28.96
C ALA A 219 -8.78 -12.46 29.85
N ASP A 220 -9.12 -12.92 31.05
CA ASP A 220 -8.16 -13.49 31.98
C ASP A 220 -7.56 -14.82 31.52
N THR A 221 -8.21 -15.48 30.56
CA THR A 221 -7.80 -16.77 30.01
C THR A 221 -6.67 -16.65 28.97
N LEU A 222 -6.45 -15.48 28.38
CA LEU A 222 -5.42 -15.30 27.37
C LEU A 222 -4.02 -15.39 28.00
N ARG A 223 -3.18 -16.28 27.47
CA ARG A 223 -1.78 -16.45 27.88
C ARG A 223 -0.88 -16.56 26.64
N PRO A 224 0.23 -15.80 26.57
CA PRO A 224 0.59 -14.67 27.46
C PRO A 224 -0.34 -13.47 27.27
N LYS A 225 -0.59 -12.70 28.35
CA LYS A 225 -1.37 -11.45 28.27
C LYS A 225 -0.57 -10.37 27.50
N PRO A 226 -1.21 -9.56 26.65
CA PRO A 226 -0.55 -8.43 26.02
C PRO A 226 -0.15 -7.38 27.07
N LEU A 227 0.93 -6.65 26.83
CA LEU A 227 1.38 -5.55 27.70
C LEU A 227 0.43 -4.35 27.64
N ALA A 228 -0.07 -4.05 26.45
CA ALA A 228 -1.02 -2.97 26.18
C ALA A 228 -1.89 -3.33 24.97
N VAL A 229 -3.09 -2.74 24.91
CA VAL A 229 -4.00 -2.84 23.77
C VAL A 229 -4.48 -1.43 23.42
N PHE A 230 -4.07 -0.96 22.24
CA PHE A 230 -4.46 0.34 21.72
C PHE A 230 -5.47 0.21 20.58
N VAL A 231 -6.69 0.70 20.81
CA VAL A 231 -7.70 0.82 19.76
C VAL A 231 -7.32 1.98 18.84
N TYR A 232 -7.27 1.70 17.55
CA TYR A 232 -6.96 2.68 16.51
C TYR A 232 -8.25 3.08 15.81
N ARG A 233 -8.73 4.32 15.93
CA ARG A 233 -8.16 5.49 16.66
C ARG A 233 -9.26 6.37 17.24
N TRP A 234 -8.92 7.36 18.08
CA TRP A 234 -9.90 8.20 18.78
C TRP A 234 -10.89 8.92 17.84
N ASN A 235 -10.37 9.75 16.93
CA ASN A 235 -11.15 10.49 15.94
C ASN A 235 -10.75 10.07 14.54
N ASP A 236 -11.68 10.07 13.59
CA ASP A 236 -11.36 10.05 12.15
C ASP A 236 -10.39 11.20 11.82
N ALA A 237 -9.54 11.02 10.82
CA ALA A 237 -8.64 12.08 10.42
C ALA A 237 -9.40 13.21 9.73
N ALA A 238 -9.22 14.45 10.22
CA ALA A 238 -9.69 15.61 9.49
C ALA A 238 -8.96 15.69 8.14
N ALA A 239 -9.68 15.94 7.05
CA ALA A 239 -9.10 16.05 5.70
C ALA A 239 -7.90 17.03 5.63
N SER A 240 -7.89 18.05 6.49
CA SER A 240 -6.82 19.06 6.62
C SER A 240 -5.60 18.62 7.44
N SER A 241 -5.72 17.61 8.30
CA SER A 241 -4.63 17.07 9.13
C SER A 241 -3.64 16.20 8.35
N SER A 242 -3.93 15.93 7.07
CA SER A 242 -3.04 15.26 6.13
C SER A 242 -1.91 16.15 5.58
N LYS A 243 -1.74 17.39 6.09
CA LYS A 243 -0.53 18.19 5.86
C LYS A 243 0.63 17.60 6.67
N LEU A 244 1.19 16.53 6.12
CA LEU A 244 2.40 15.85 6.60
C LEU A 244 3.56 16.82 6.73
N ASN A 245 4.38 16.61 7.76
CA ASN A 245 5.68 17.24 7.87
C ASN A 245 6.55 16.79 6.68
N PRO A 246 6.97 17.70 5.78
CA PRO A 246 7.56 17.36 4.47
C PRO A 246 8.93 16.68 4.54
N ALA A 247 9.54 16.55 5.72
CA ALA A 247 10.85 15.93 5.83
C ALA A 247 10.81 14.41 5.58
N TYR A 248 9.93 13.64 6.25
CA TYR A 248 9.90 12.17 6.14
C TYR A 248 8.56 11.51 6.57
N GLY A 249 7.48 12.28 6.71
CA GLY A 249 6.17 11.74 7.10
C GLY A 249 5.41 11.22 5.89
N LEU A 250 5.31 9.90 5.72
CA LEU A 250 4.33 9.27 4.84
C LEU A 250 3.01 9.11 5.63
N ALA A 251 1.89 9.55 5.07
CA ALA A 251 0.59 9.31 5.70
C ALA A 251 0.27 7.83 5.57
N GLY A 252 0.33 7.14 6.70
CA GLY A 252 -0.06 5.74 6.81
C GLY A 252 -1.58 5.54 6.77
N PRO A 253 -2.11 4.48 7.39
CA PRO A 253 -3.54 4.27 7.59
C PRO A 253 -4.25 5.41 8.35
N GLU A 254 -3.51 6.42 8.80
CA GLU A 254 -3.99 7.68 9.36
C GLU A 254 -4.95 8.44 8.43
N ARG A 255 -4.97 8.18 7.11
CA ARG A 255 -5.92 8.80 6.15
C ARG A 255 -7.28 8.11 6.02
N TYR A 256 -7.41 6.87 6.50
CA TYR A 256 -8.69 6.14 6.37
C TYR A 256 -9.53 6.30 7.64
N ASN A 257 -10.83 6.02 7.49
CA ASN A 257 -11.79 6.12 8.57
C ASN A 257 -11.65 4.92 9.53
N TYR A 258 -10.88 5.10 10.60
CA TYR A 258 -10.74 4.13 11.70
C TYR A 258 -11.21 4.72 13.04
N GLY A 259 -11.65 5.98 13.04
CA GLY A 259 -12.10 6.70 14.21
C GLY A 259 -13.21 5.95 14.93
N LEU A 260 -13.22 6.07 16.25
CA LEU A 260 -14.41 5.77 17.07
C LEU A 260 -15.38 6.95 17.03
N LEU A 261 -14.86 8.16 16.79
CA LEU A 261 -15.60 9.38 16.61
C LEU A 261 -15.42 9.90 15.18
N GLY A 262 -16.50 10.39 14.58
CA GLY A 262 -16.47 11.08 13.30
C GLY A 262 -15.78 12.44 13.38
N PRO A 263 -15.59 13.14 12.24
CA PRO A 263 -14.96 14.46 12.18
C PRO A 263 -15.70 15.55 12.98
N ASP A 264 -17.01 15.37 13.15
CA ASP A 264 -17.93 16.21 13.92
C ASP A 264 -17.97 15.84 15.42
N GLY A 265 -17.24 14.80 15.83
CA GLY A 265 -17.23 14.28 17.19
C GLY A 265 -18.38 13.31 17.51
N ALA A 266 -19.23 12.99 16.52
CA ALA A 266 -20.30 12.01 16.66
C ALA A 266 -19.72 10.61 16.89
N ALA A 267 -20.30 9.86 17.84
CA ALA A 267 -19.81 8.53 18.16
C ALA A 267 -20.31 7.49 17.14
N HIS A 268 -19.41 6.64 16.67
CA HIS A 268 -19.76 5.41 15.96
C HIS A 268 -20.06 4.28 16.97
N PRO A 269 -20.82 3.23 16.60
CA PRO A 269 -21.14 2.12 17.52
C PRO A 269 -19.89 1.45 18.15
N ALA A 270 -18.76 1.47 17.43
CA ALA A 270 -17.46 1.03 17.93
C ALA A 270 -16.98 1.77 19.19
N PHE A 271 -17.39 3.03 19.39
CA PHE A 271 -17.11 3.81 20.59
C PHE A 271 -17.75 3.18 21.83
N ASP A 272 -18.99 2.72 21.71
CA ASP A 272 -19.74 2.10 22.81
C ASP A 272 -19.14 0.76 23.21
N VAL A 273 -18.67 -0.01 22.23
CA VAL A 273 -17.91 -1.24 22.47
C VAL A 273 -16.65 -0.95 23.27
N ALA A 274 -15.82 0.00 22.80
CA ALA A 274 -14.59 0.35 23.49
C ALA A 274 -14.87 0.86 24.92
N ARG A 275 -15.88 1.72 25.09
CA ARG A 275 -16.33 2.21 26.40
C ARG A 275 -16.70 1.05 27.33
N GLY A 276 -17.54 0.13 26.87
CA GLY A 276 -18.01 -0.99 27.68
C GLY A 276 -16.89 -1.90 28.16
N PHE A 277 -15.94 -2.24 27.27
CA PHE A 277 -14.77 -3.04 27.64
C PHE A 277 -13.76 -2.30 28.51
N PHE A 278 -13.58 -0.98 28.33
CA PHE A 278 -12.58 -0.23 29.10
C PHE A 278 -13.09 0.15 30.48
N SER A 279 -14.39 0.32 30.66
CA SER A 279 -15.02 0.59 31.96
C SER A 279 -15.47 -0.67 32.71
N ASP A 280 -15.13 -1.87 32.22
CA ASP A 280 -15.62 -3.16 32.76
C ASP A 280 -17.15 -3.21 32.91
N GLY A 281 -17.87 -2.58 31.98
CA GLY A 281 -19.33 -2.48 31.98
C GLY A 281 -19.98 -3.49 31.03
N GLN A 282 -20.62 -2.99 29.97
CA GLN A 282 -21.26 -3.82 28.96
C GLN A 282 -20.22 -4.46 28.02
N THR A 283 -20.24 -5.78 27.89
CA THR A 283 -19.31 -6.53 27.01
C THR A 283 -19.99 -7.21 25.82
N THR A 284 -21.33 -7.21 25.77
CA THR A 284 -22.13 -7.83 24.72
C THR A 284 -22.99 -6.79 24.03
N PHE A 285 -22.94 -6.75 22.69
CA PHE A 285 -23.63 -5.75 21.89
C PHE A 285 -24.50 -6.37 20.80
N ALA A 286 -25.70 -5.81 20.62
CA ALA A 286 -26.60 -6.14 19.53
C ALA A 286 -26.44 -5.10 18.42
N PHE A 287 -26.24 -5.58 17.18
CA PHE A 287 -26.15 -4.73 16.00
C PHE A 287 -27.16 -5.20 14.97
N ALA A 288 -27.74 -4.27 14.23
CA ALA A 288 -28.63 -4.61 13.13
C ALA A 288 -27.88 -5.45 12.08
N ALA A 289 -28.56 -6.47 11.53
CA ALA A 289 -27.96 -7.30 10.49
C ALA A 289 -27.70 -6.50 9.20
N GLY A 290 -28.57 -5.55 8.85
CA GLY A 290 -28.52 -4.80 7.59
C GLY A 290 -28.88 -5.65 6.38
N ALA A 291 -28.95 -4.99 5.21
CA ALA A 291 -29.08 -5.68 3.94
C ALA A 291 -27.74 -6.32 3.53
N SER A 292 -27.80 -7.36 2.71
CA SER A 292 -26.59 -7.86 2.04
C SER A 292 -26.18 -6.85 0.96
N PRO A 293 -24.87 -6.59 0.77
CA PRO A 293 -24.42 -5.75 -0.32
C PRO A 293 -24.83 -6.36 -1.66
N ASP A 294 -25.18 -5.51 -2.62
CA ASP A 294 -25.23 -5.92 -4.01
C ASP A 294 -23.85 -6.42 -4.43
N LEU A 295 -23.80 -7.58 -5.10
CA LEU A 295 -22.56 -8.12 -5.62
C LEU A 295 -21.97 -7.10 -6.61
N PRO A 296 -20.72 -6.63 -6.39
CA PRO A 296 -20.11 -5.67 -7.28
C PRO A 296 -20.00 -6.28 -8.67
N TRP A 297 -20.43 -5.52 -9.68
CA TRP A 297 -20.41 -5.99 -11.07
C TRP A 297 -18.97 -6.37 -11.47
N PRO A 298 -18.73 -7.54 -12.08
CA PRO A 298 -17.40 -8.03 -12.43
C PRO A 298 -16.84 -7.31 -13.67
N TRP A 299 -16.69 -5.99 -13.60
CA TRP A 299 -16.34 -5.12 -14.72
C TRP A 299 -15.09 -5.55 -15.48
N LEU A 300 -14.03 -5.96 -14.78
CA LEU A 300 -12.78 -6.39 -15.42
C LEU A 300 -12.97 -7.65 -16.28
N ILE A 301 -13.86 -8.55 -15.85
CA ILE A 301 -14.22 -9.76 -16.61
C ILE A 301 -15.01 -9.36 -17.86
N PHE A 302 -15.99 -8.46 -17.73
CA PHE A 302 -16.74 -7.95 -18.89
C PHE A 302 -15.84 -7.22 -19.89
N MET A 303 -14.89 -6.40 -19.43
CA MET A 303 -13.93 -5.73 -20.30
C MET A 303 -13.04 -6.74 -21.04
N ALA A 304 -12.57 -7.78 -20.36
CA ALA A 304 -11.78 -8.84 -20.99
C ALA A 304 -12.59 -9.61 -22.05
N TRP A 305 -13.85 -9.95 -21.76
CA TRP A 305 -14.74 -10.53 -22.77
C TRP A 305 -15.01 -9.57 -23.94
N GLY A 306 -15.12 -8.27 -23.67
CA GLY A 306 -15.18 -7.24 -24.70
C GLY A 306 -13.96 -7.24 -25.61
N VAL A 307 -12.74 -7.38 -25.06
CA VAL A 307 -11.51 -7.53 -25.84
C VAL A 307 -11.54 -8.79 -26.71
N VAL A 308 -11.95 -9.93 -26.15
CA VAL A 308 -12.07 -11.20 -26.89
C VAL A 308 -13.09 -11.09 -28.01
N LEU A 309 -14.25 -10.47 -27.74
CA LEU A 309 -15.29 -10.23 -28.73
C LEU A 309 -14.79 -9.33 -29.87
N LEU A 310 -14.11 -8.22 -29.56
CA LEU A 310 -13.53 -7.33 -30.57
C LEU A 310 -12.52 -8.04 -31.46
N LEU A 311 -11.66 -8.89 -30.88
CA LEU A 311 -10.73 -9.72 -31.64
C LEU A 311 -11.46 -10.74 -32.52
N GLY A 312 -12.48 -11.40 -31.99
CA GLY A 312 -13.30 -12.36 -32.72
C GLY A 312 -14.04 -11.72 -33.89
N LEU A 313 -14.64 -10.54 -33.69
CA LEU A 313 -15.29 -9.76 -34.75
C LEU A 313 -14.28 -9.29 -35.79
N ALA A 314 -13.11 -8.78 -35.38
CA ALA A 314 -12.06 -8.40 -36.32
C ALA A 314 -11.60 -9.60 -37.16
N PHE A 315 -11.51 -10.78 -36.56
CA PHE A 315 -11.19 -12.03 -37.25
C PHE A 315 -12.30 -12.50 -38.17
N ALA A 316 -13.57 -12.40 -37.78
CA ALA A 316 -14.70 -12.82 -38.60
C ALA A 316 -14.91 -11.91 -39.83
N TYR A 317 -14.81 -10.59 -39.65
CA TYR A 317 -15.17 -9.61 -40.67
C TYR A 317 -14.00 -9.14 -41.55
N SER A 318 -12.74 -9.24 -41.09
CA SER A 318 -11.58 -8.75 -41.85
C SER A 318 -10.72 -9.88 -42.42
N ARG A 319 -10.85 -10.14 -43.72
CA ARG A 319 -9.96 -11.05 -44.47
C ARG A 319 -8.48 -10.65 -44.38
N LEU A 320 -8.22 -9.35 -44.23
CA LEU A 320 -6.85 -8.84 -44.05
C LEU A 320 -6.28 -9.25 -42.70
N PHE A 321 -7.07 -9.16 -41.63
CA PHE A 321 -6.66 -9.60 -40.31
C PHE A 321 -6.41 -11.12 -40.25
N GLN A 322 -7.31 -11.91 -40.85
CA GLN A 322 -7.15 -13.36 -40.98
C GLN A 322 -5.85 -13.76 -41.69
N ARG A 323 -5.41 -12.98 -42.70
CA ARG A 323 -4.15 -13.22 -43.42
C ARG A 323 -2.93 -12.69 -42.67
N MET A 324 -3.07 -11.58 -41.95
CA MET A 324 -1.98 -10.91 -41.26
C MET A 324 -1.53 -11.67 -40.01
N VAL A 325 -2.46 -12.19 -39.21
CA VAL A 325 -2.16 -12.88 -37.94
C VAL A 325 -1.25 -14.10 -38.16
N PRO A 326 -1.54 -15.05 -39.06
CA PRO A 326 -0.65 -16.18 -39.33
C PRO A 326 0.71 -15.73 -39.87
N ARG A 327 0.74 -14.71 -40.73
CA ARG A 327 2.00 -14.16 -41.27
C ARG A 327 2.87 -13.56 -40.17
N TYR A 328 2.26 -12.85 -39.23
CA TYR A 328 2.97 -12.28 -38.08
C TYR A 328 3.66 -13.36 -37.22
N PHE A 329 2.97 -14.48 -36.95
CA PHE A 329 3.50 -15.55 -36.11
C PHE A 329 4.39 -16.56 -36.84
N ARG A 330 4.09 -16.89 -38.11
CA ARG A 330 4.76 -17.98 -38.85
C ARG A 330 5.68 -17.50 -39.98
N ALA A 331 5.43 -16.33 -40.58
CA ALA A 331 6.07 -15.90 -41.82
C ALA A 331 6.55 -14.43 -41.74
N ARG A 332 7.55 -14.19 -40.87
CA ARG A 332 7.92 -12.85 -40.42
C ARG A 332 8.52 -11.95 -41.52
N SER A 333 9.19 -12.50 -42.53
CA SER A 333 9.66 -11.74 -43.70
C SER A 333 8.47 -11.17 -44.48
N PHE A 334 7.50 -12.03 -44.81
CA PHE A 334 6.27 -11.65 -45.51
C PHE A 334 5.41 -10.65 -44.74
N TYR A 335 5.40 -10.70 -43.40
CA TYR A 335 4.74 -9.68 -42.59
C TYR A 335 5.39 -8.30 -42.81
N ARG A 336 6.72 -8.21 -42.80
CA ARG A 336 7.43 -6.93 -43.00
C ARG A 336 7.22 -6.37 -44.39
N GLU A 337 7.26 -7.23 -45.41
CA GLU A 337 7.00 -6.84 -46.80
C GLU A 337 5.55 -6.36 -46.96
N ALA A 338 4.58 -7.10 -46.43
CA ALA A 338 3.17 -6.70 -46.49
C ALA A 338 2.88 -5.38 -45.76
N VAL A 339 3.60 -5.10 -44.67
CA VAL A 339 3.54 -3.82 -43.97
C VAL A 339 4.19 -2.73 -44.83
N ARG A 340 5.39 -2.95 -45.38
CA ARG A 340 6.11 -1.97 -46.21
C ARG A 340 5.32 -1.58 -47.47
N GLU A 341 4.71 -2.53 -48.13
CA GLU A 341 3.92 -2.32 -49.36
C GLU A 341 2.51 -1.77 -49.07
N GLY A 342 2.16 -1.54 -47.80
CA GLY A 342 0.86 -0.97 -47.40
C GLY A 342 -0.33 -1.93 -47.59
N ARG A 343 -0.09 -3.13 -48.12
CA ARG A 343 -1.10 -4.19 -48.35
C ARG A 343 -1.75 -4.69 -47.06
N ALA A 344 -1.17 -4.35 -45.91
CA ALA A 344 -1.64 -4.73 -44.59
C ALA A 344 -2.16 -3.55 -43.73
N SER A 345 -1.99 -2.29 -44.14
CA SER A 345 -2.30 -1.13 -43.29
C SER A 345 -3.68 -0.56 -43.55
N MET A 346 -4.68 -1.00 -42.77
CA MET A 346 -5.93 -0.28 -42.61
C MET A 346 -5.90 0.50 -41.29
N VAL A 347 -6.18 1.80 -41.36
CA VAL A 347 -6.24 2.68 -40.18
C VAL A 347 -7.23 2.13 -39.14
N GLY A 348 -8.43 1.71 -39.58
CA GLY A 348 -9.45 1.15 -38.69
C GLY A 348 -9.00 -0.11 -37.94
N LEU A 349 -8.34 -1.06 -38.64
CA LEU A 349 -7.81 -2.27 -38.00
C LEU A 349 -6.68 -1.96 -37.02
N SER A 350 -5.83 -0.98 -37.37
CA SER A 350 -4.72 -0.53 -36.51
C SER A 350 -5.23 0.13 -35.24
N LEU A 351 -6.29 0.95 -35.34
CA LEU A 351 -6.97 1.55 -34.19
C LEU A 351 -7.66 0.50 -33.31
N LEU A 352 -8.31 -0.50 -33.92
CA LEU A 352 -8.91 -1.60 -33.16
C LEU A 352 -7.85 -2.39 -32.39
N LEU A 353 -6.70 -2.68 -33.01
CA LEU A 353 -5.59 -3.34 -32.32
C LEU A 353 -4.98 -2.47 -31.22
N LEU A 354 -4.91 -1.15 -31.41
CA LEU A 354 -4.50 -0.22 -30.37
C LEU A 354 -5.42 -0.30 -29.15
N ILE A 355 -6.75 -0.31 -29.38
CA ILE A 355 -7.75 -0.47 -28.32
C ILE A 355 -7.54 -1.80 -27.60
N VAL A 356 -7.46 -2.92 -28.34
CA VAL A 356 -7.29 -4.26 -27.76
C VAL A 356 -6.03 -4.36 -26.90
N VAL A 357 -4.88 -3.95 -27.42
CA VAL A 357 -3.59 -4.02 -26.73
C VAL A 357 -3.59 -3.13 -25.48
N SER A 358 -4.12 -1.91 -25.62
CA SER A 358 -4.15 -0.94 -24.52
C SER A 358 -5.12 -1.35 -23.42
N LEU A 359 -6.31 -1.83 -23.79
CA LEU A 359 -7.31 -2.31 -22.84
C LEU A 359 -6.83 -3.55 -22.09
N SER A 360 -6.13 -4.46 -22.78
CA SER A 360 -5.52 -5.63 -22.15
C SER A 360 -4.52 -5.23 -21.06
N LEU A 361 -3.64 -4.26 -21.35
CA LEU A 361 -2.69 -3.77 -20.36
C LEU A 361 -3.37 -2.96 -19.25
N GLY A 362 -4.45 -2.22 -19.57
CA GLY A 362 -5.27 -1.51 -18.60
C GLY A 362 -5.96 -2.44 -17.61
N VAL A 363 -6.56 -3.54 -18.08
CA VAL A 363 -7.16 -4.58 -17.23
C VAL A 363 -6.11 -5.26 -16.36
N PHE A 364 -4.96 -5.64 -16.94
CA PHE A 364 -3.81 -6.18 -16.19
C PHE A 364 -3.38 -5.22 -15.07
N GLY A 365 -3.11 -3.96 -15.40
CA GLY A 365 -2.65 -2.97 -14.44
C GLY A 365 -3.67 -2.65 -13.36
N SER A 366 -4.96 -2.59 -13.71
CA SER A 366 -6.05 -2.40 -12.74
C SER A 366 -6.17 -3.58 -11.77
N ALA A 367 -6.10 -4.82 -12.27
CA ALA A 367 -6.09 -6.01 -11.43
C ALA A 367 -4.87 -6.06 -10.50
N ALA A 368 -3.68 -5.73 -11.01
CA ALA A 368 -2.45 -5.66 -10.23
C ALA A 368 -2.53 -4.60 -9.13
N LEU A 369 -2.96 -3.37 -9.47
CA LEU A 369 -3.12 -2.27 -8.52
C LEU A 369 -4.14 -2.57 -7.44
N ARG A 370 -5.27 -3.19 -7.79
CA ARG A 370 -6.31 -3.57 -6.82
C ARG A 370 -5.77 -4.60 -5.83
N LEU A 371 -5.04 -5.61 -6.31
CA LEU A 371 -4.45 -6.63 -5.45
C LEU A 371 -3.46 -6.03 -4.43
N ILE A 372 -2.65 -5.06 -4.85
CA ILE A 372 -1.69 -4.42 -3.95
C ILE A 372 -2.32 -3.29 -3.11
N SER A 373 -3.47 -2.74 -3.51
CA SER A 373 -4.07 -1.57 -2.85
C SER A 373 -4.43 -1.81 -1.38
N GLU A 374 -4.66 -3.07 -1.01
CA GLU A 374 -4.95 -3.48 0.35
C GLU A 374 -3.67 -3.60 1.21
N GLN A 375 -2.49 -3.51 0.60
CA GLN A 375 -1.20 -3.63 1.28
C GLN A 375 -0.69 -2.27 1.78
N ASN A 376 -0.04 -2.30 2.95
CA ASN A 376 0.69 -1.15 3.48
C ASN A 376 1.79 -0.65 2.50
N ALA A 377 2.37 -1.57 1.71
CA ALA A 377 3.36 -1.25 0.69
C ALA A 377 2.83 -0.29 -0.38
N PHE A 378 1.56 -0.41 -0.75
CA PHE A 378 0.96 0.45 -1.76
C PHE A 378 0.86 1.91 -1.29
N VAL A 379 0.51 2.12 -0.02
CA VAL A 379 0.45 3.47 0.56
C VAL A 379 1.83 4.14 0.50
N VAL A 380 2.89 3.40 0.85
CA VAL A 380 4.27 3.90 0.76
C VAL A 380 4.66 4.18 -0.69
N LEU A 381 4.31 3.30 -1.62
CA LEU A 381 4.62 3.43 -3.05
C LEU A 381 3.96 4.68 -3.66
N VAL A 382 2.66 4.88 -3.43
CA VAL A 382 1.90 6.00 -4.03
C VAL A 382 2.46 7.35 -3.61
N HIS A 383 2.87 7.50 -2.35
CA HIS A 383 3.46 8.75 -1.87
C HIS A 383 4.88 9.00 -2.36
N ARG A 384 5.57 7.97 -2.89
CA ARG A 384 6.89 8.12 -3.52
C ARG A 384 6.80 8.53 -4.99
N LEU A 385 5.59 8.53 -5.59
CA LEU A 385 5.42 8.91 -6.99
C LEU A 385 5.47 10.44 -7.13
N PRO A 386 6.44 11.01 -7.88
CA PRO A 386 6.67 12.46 -7.93
C PRO A 386 5.60 13.26 -8.68
N PHE A 387 4.82 12.61 -9.54
CA PHE A 387 3.89 13.28 -10.47
C PHE A 387 2.42 12.89 -10.29
N VAL A 388 2.09 12.10 -9.26
CA VAL A 388 0.72 11.63 -9.04
C VAL A 388 0.31 11.96 -7.61
N THR A 389 -0.78 12.72 -7.47
CA THR A 389 -1.34 12.99 -6.14
C THR A 389 -1.90 11.70 -5.55
N PRO A 390 -1.60 11.35 -4.29
CA PRO A 390 -2.18 10.18 -3.65
C PRO A 390 -3.71 10.17 -3.70
N GLU A 391 -4.32 11.35 -3.65
CA GLU A 391 -5.76 11.55 -3.72
C GLU A 391 -6.33 11.07 -5.07
N PHE A 392 -5.63 11.31 -6.19
CA PHE A 392 -6.06 10.86 -7.52
C PHE A 392 -6.00 9.33 -7.65
N VAL A 393 -4.94 8.69 -7.15
CA VAL A 393 -4.85 7.23 -7.19
C VAL A 393 -5.95 6.60 -6.33
N MET A 394 -6.16 7.14 -5.13
CA MET A 394 -7.11 6.59 -4.17
C MET A 394 -8.57 6.79 -4.59
N SER A 395 -8.89 7.86 -5.33
CA SER A 395 -10.24 8.09 -5.86
C SER A 395 -10.60 7.14 -7.01
N LEU A 396 -9.60 6.62 -7.74
CA LEU A 396 -9.80 5.68 -8.84
C LEU A 396 -9.93 4.22 -8.40
N LEU A 397 -9.31 3.84 -7.28
CA LEU A 397 -9.31 2.45 -6.79
C LEU A 397 -10.71 1.81 -6.60
N PRO A 398 -11.74 2.53 -6.12
CA PRO A 398 -13.09 1.97 -6.02
C PRO A 398 -13.72 1.62 -7.38
N TYR A 399 -13.21 2.20 -8.48
CA TYR A 399 -13.77 2.07 -9.82
C TYR A 399 -12.78 1.32 -10.74
N PRO A 400 -12.70 -0.02 -10.65
CA PRO A 400 -11.69 -0.81 -11.36
C PRO A 400 -11.77 -0.68 -12.89
N TRP A 401 -12.97 -0.45 -13.43
CA TRP A 401 -13.18 -0.20 -14.86
C TRP A 401 -12.59 1.14 -15.30
N LEU A 402 -12.79 2.21 -14.50
CA LEU A 402 -12.27 3.53 -14.79
C LEU A 402 -10.74 3.52 -14.71
N LEU A 403 -10.19 2.87 -13.69
CA LEU A 403 -8.75 2.66 -13.56
C LEU A 403 -8.18 1.90 -14.78
N ALA A 404 -8.86 0.85 -15.25
CA ALA A 404 -8.44 0.12 -16.45
C ALA A 404 -8.48 1.01 -17.71
N LEU A 405 -9.50 1.84 -17.87
CA LEU A 405 -9.61 2.79 -18.99
C LEU A 405 -8.53 3.88 -18.95
N VAL A 406 -8.23 4.43 -17.77
CA VAL A 406 -7.16 5.43 -17.60
C VAL A 406 -5.80 4.83 -17.98
N LEU A 407 -5.48 3.64 -17.47
CA LEU A 407 -4.23 2.93 -17.81
C LEU A 407 -4.17 2.55 -19.29
N ALA A 408 -5.29 2.14 -19.87
CA ALA A 408 -5.40 1.89 -21.30
C ALA A 408 -5.17 3.16 -22.11
N GLY A 409 -5.74 4.30 -21.69
CA GLY A 409 -5.54 5.60 -22.34
C GLY A 409 -4.08 6.03 -22.36
N PHE A 410 -3.38 5.93 -21.23
CA PHE A 410 -1.94 6.21 -21.17
C PHE A 410 -1.12 5.28 -22.07
N THR A 411 -1.47 3.99 -22.10
CA THR A 411 -0.81 3.00 -22.96
C THR A 411 -1.04 3.32 -24.45
N ALA A 412 -2.27 3.64 -24.82
CA ALA A 412 -2.65 3.98 -26.18
C ALA A 412 -1.92 5.25 -26.64
N ALA A 413 -1.91 6.30 -25.82
CA ALA A 413 -1.21 7.55 -26.10
C ALA A 413 0.30 7.31 -26.27
N GLY A 414 0.93 6.55 -25.37
CA GLY A 414 2.35 6.21 -25.47
C GLY A 414 2.71 5.45 -26.75
N LEU A 415 1.88 4.47 -27.14
CA LEU A 415 2.09 3.72 -28.38
C LEU A 415 1.83 4.57 -29.63
N ALA A 416 0.83 5.47 -29.60
CA ALA A 416 0.53 6.38 -30.70
C ALA A 416 1.65 7.41 -30.91
N VAL A 417 2.15 8.05 -29.83
CA VAL A 417 3.30 8.96 -29.88
C VAL A 417 4.52 8.26 -30.46
N TRP A 418 4.77 7.01 -30.04
CA TRP A 418 5.89 6.24 -30.58
C TRP A 418 5.70 5.92 -32.06
N ALA A 419 4.49 5.55 -32.50
CA ALA A 419 4.19 5.30 -33.91
C ALA A 419 4.36 6.55 -34.78
N VAL A 420 3.99 7.74 -34.28
CA VAL A 420 4.24 9.03 -34.93
C VAL A 420 5.74 9.30 -35.05
N PHE A 421 6.49 9.07 -33.96
CA PHE A 421 7.94 9.21 -33.98
C PHE A 421 8.59 8.29 -35.02
N LEU A 422 8.17 7.02 -35.09
CA LEU A 422 8.64 6.09 -36.12
C LEU A 422 8.30 6.59 -37.54
N ALA A 423 7.12 7.18 -37.75
CA ALA A 423 6.74 7.75 -39.05
C ALA A 423 7.68 8.90 -39.43
N VAL A 424 7.94 9.82 -38.50
CA VAL A 424 8.89 10.94 -38.70
C VAL A 424 10.29 10.43 -39.03
N LEU A 425 10.79 9.42 -38.29
CA LEU A 425 12.10 8.82 -38.57
C LEU A 425 12.19 8.14 -39.94
N SER A 426 11.06 7.68 -40.49
CA SER A 426 11.02 7.03 -41.80
C SER A 426 11.08 7.99 -42.99
N LEU A 427 10.78 9.28 -42.78
CA LEU A 427 10.64 10.28 -43.85
C LEU A 427 11.90 10.45 -44.71
N ARG A 428 13.09 10.23 -44.14
CA ARG A 428 14.37 10.39 -44.85
C ARG A 428 14.82 9.17 -45.65
N HIS A 429 14.13 8.05 -45.51
CA HIS A 429 14.47 6.80 -46.18
C HIS A 429 13.26 6.29 -46.95
N TYR A 430 12.58 5.24 -46.48
CA TYR A 430 11.31 4.81 -47.03
C TYR A 430 10.17 5.32 -46.13
N ALA A 431 9.44 6.33 -46.60
CA ALA A 431 8.36 6.94 -45.85
C ALA A 431 7.24 5.90 -45.58
N LEU A 432 7.01 5.62 -44.30
CA LEU A 432 5.94 4.76 -43.84
C LEU A 432 4.73 5.60 -43.44
N ASN A 433 3.56 5.20 -43.91
CA ASN A 433 2.28 5.79 -43.54
C ASN A 433 1.98 5.54 -42.05
N PRO A 434 1.18 6.40 -41.39
CA PRO A 434 0.83 6.26 -39.97
C PRO A 434 0.21 4.90 -39.61
N GLY A 435 -0.59 4.30 -40.50
CA GLY A 435 -1.14 2.96 -40.28
C GLY A 435 -0.06 1.86 -40.28
N GLN A 436 0.98 1.99 -41.09
CA GLN A 436 2.09 1.04 -41.15
C GLN A 436 2.94 1.10 -39.88
N THR A 437 3.28 2.31 -39.42
CA THR A 437 4.07 2.48 -38.19
C THR A 437 3.31 2.09 -36.94
N LEU A 438 1.99 2.33 -36.90
CA LEU A 438 1.14 1.89 -35.81
C LEU A 438 1.08 0.35 -35.73
N ILE A 439 0.92 -0.35 -36.86
CA ILE A 439 0.96 -1.82 -36.92
C ILE A 439 2.33 -2.36 -36.44
N LEU A 440 3.44 -1.71 -36.81
CA LEU A 440 4.77 -2.09 -36.34
C LEU A 440 4.95 -1.91 -34.83
N ALA A 441 4.38 -0.84 -34.27
CA ALA A 441 4.40 -0.58 -32.83
C ALA A 441 3.54 -1.59 -32.04
N LEU A 442 2.39 -1.98 -32.59
CA LEU A 442 1.42 -2.86 -31.95
C LEU A 442 1.75 -4.35 -32.10
N GLY A 443 2.31 -4.76 -33.24
CA GLY A 443 2.53 -6.17 -33.58
C GLY A 443 3.22 -6.93 -32.45
N PRO A 444 4.35 -6.47 -31.89
CA PRO A 444 5.04 -7.14 -30.77
C PRO A 444 4.30 -7.20 -29.42
N ARG A 445 3.10 -6.63 -29.29
CA ARG A 445 2.41 -6.44 -28.01
C ARG A 445 1.31 -7.47 -27.71
N TRP A 446 1.19 -8.54 -28.50
CA TRP A 446 0.26 -9.66 -28.24
C TRP A 446 0.41 -10.28 -26.84
N GLY A 447 1.61 -10.21 -26.25
CA GLY A 447 1.85 -10.68 -24.89
C GLY A 447 0.96 -10.02 -23.83
N TYR A 448 0.41 -8.83 -24.08
CA TYR A 448 -0.49 -8.17 -23.14
C TYR A 448 -1.83 -8.90 -22.95
N LEU A 449 -2.30 -9.65 -23.95
CA LEU A 449 -3.47 -10.52 -23.79
C LEU A 449 -3.18 -11.64 -22.79
N VAL A 450 -1.98 -12.22 -22.86
CA VAL A 450 -1.54 -13.26 -21.91
C VAL A 450 -1.44 -12.69 -20.50
N LEU A 451 -0.91 -11.47 -20.35
CA LEU A 451 -0.86 -10.78 -19.05
C LEU A 451 -2.26 -10.51 -18.49
N MET A 452 -3.20 -10.05 -19.33
CA MET A 452 -4.59 -9.81 -18.93
C MET A 452 -5.24 -11.10 -18.42
N THR A 453 -5.20 -12.17 -19.21
CA THR A 453 -5.77 -13.48 -18.82
C THR A 453 -5.09 -14.01 -17.56
N GLY A 454 -3.76 -13.96 -17.51
CA GLY A 454 -3.00 -14.38 -16.34
C GLY A 454 -3.40 -13.62 -15.07
N ALA A 455 -3.54 -12.29 -15.14
CA ALA A 455 -3.93 -11.48 -13.98
C ALA A 455 -5.34 -11.83 -13.50
N LEU A 456 -6.30 -12.01 -14.41
CA LEU A 456 -7.67 -12.39 -14.04
C LEU A 456 -7.76 -13.78 -13.41
N VAL A 457 -6.89 -14.72 -13.80
CA VAL A 457 -6.79 -16.03 -13.13
C VAL A 457 -6.13 -15.88 -11.76
N ILE A 458 -5.03 -15.14 -11.68
CA ILE A 458 -4.22 -15.00 -10.45
C ILE A 458 -5.00 -14.38 -9.31
N VAL A 459 -5.89 -13.43 -9.58
CA VAL A 459 -6.75 -12.81 -8.55
C VAL A 459 -7.77 -13.76 -7.92
N THR A 460 -7.97 -14.96 -8.49
CA THR A 460 -8.86 -15.99 -7.89
C THR A 460 -8.15 -16.86 -6.86
N PHE A 461 -6.82 -16.82 -6.79
CA PHE A 461 -6.05 -17.56 -5.78
C PHE A 461 -6.05 -16.85 -4.42
N SER A 462 -5.60 -17.57 -3.38
CA SER A 462 -5.35 -16.98 -2.07
C SER A 462 -4.39 -15.78 -2.18
N HIS A 463 -4.63 -14.74 -1.38
CA HIS A 463 -3.93 -13.45 -1.44
C HIS A 463 -2.40 -13.55 -1.57
N ARG A 464 -1.76 -14.40 -0.74
CA ARG A 464 -0.30 -14.60 -0.77
C ARG A 464 0.18 -15.14 -2.13
N THR A 465 -0.46 -16.20 -2.62
CA THR A 465 -0.17 -16.79 -3.94
C THR A 465 -0.45 -15.79 -5.06
N ALA A 466 -1.53 -15.02 -4.93
CA ALA A 466 -1.88 -13.99 -5.89
C ALA A 466 -0.79 -12.91 -5.98
N LEU A 467 -0.23 -12.45 -4.84
CA LEU A 467 0.86 -11.46 -4.81
C LEU A 467 2.12 -11.96 -5.53
N PHE A 468 2.57 -13.19 -5.23
CA PHE A 468 3.73 -13.77 -5.92
C PHE A 468 3.47 -13.97 -7.42
N GLY A 469 2.29 -14.46 -7.77
CA GLY A 469 1.87 -14.60 -9.16
C GLY A 469 1.86 -13.26 -9.91
N MET A 470 1.34 -12.21 -9.27
CA MET A 470 1.28 -10.87 -9.86
C MET A 470 2.69 -10.25 -10.00
N ALA A 471 3.58 -10.50 -9.04
CA ALA A 471 4.98 -10.11 -9.14
C ALA A 471 5.68 -10.79 -10.33
N ALA A 472 5.44 -12.09 -10.52
CA ALA A 472 5.94 -12.82 -11.68
C ALA A 472 5.37 -12.29 -13.01
N LEU A 473 4.07 -11.99 -13.07
CA LEU A 473 3.47 -11.34 -14.26
C LEU A 473 4.03 -9.94 -14.52
N THR A 474 4.34 -9.18 -13.47
CA THR A 474 4.96 -7.85 -13.60
C THR A 474 6.39 -7.98 -14.16
N ALA A 475 7.16 -8.96 -13.71
CA ALA A 475 8.47 -9.26 -14.29
C ALA A 475 8.35 -9.69 -15.77
N LEU A 476 7.38 -10.55 -16.08
CA LEU A 476 7.07 -10.95 -17.46
C LEU A 476 6.64 -9.75 -18.32
N TRP A 477 5.88 -8.81 -17.76
CA TRP A 477 5.51 -7.57 -18.44
C TRP A 477 6.74 -6.74 -18.82
N VAL A 478 7.71 -6.56 -17.91
CA VAL A 478 8.97 -5.87 -18.22
C VAL A 478 9.69 -6.55 -19.39
N LEU A 479 9.79 -7.88 -19.38
CA LEU A 479 10.40 -8.64 -20.49
C LEU A 479 9.63 -8.45 -21.80
N ILE A 480 8.30 -8.53 -21.78
CA ILE A 480 7.46 -8.29 -22.97
C ILE A 480 7.64 -6.87 -23.49
N VAL A 481 7.76 -5.87 -22.62
CA VAL A 481 7.97 -4.47 -23.02
C VAL A 481 9.32 -4.30 -23.70
N LEU A 482 10.41 -4.76 -23.07
CA LEU A 482 11.77 -4.62 -23.60
C LEU A 482 11.95 -5.41 -24.90
N TRP A 483 11.53 -6.67 -24.92
CA TRP A 483 11.56 -7.51 -26.11
C TRP A 483 10.70 -6.92 -27.22
N GLY A 484 9.48 -6.47 -26.89
CA GLY A 484 8.57 -5.83 -27.82
C GLY A 484 9.17 -4.58 -28.44
N THR A 485 9.87 -3.77 -27.65
CA THR A 485 10.56 -2.57 -28.12
C THR A 485 11.71 -2.89 -29.08
N LEU A 486 12.59 -3.83 -28.72
CA LEU A 486 13.67 -4.31 -29.59
C LEU A 486 13.12 -4.90 -30.88
N ARG A 487 12.02 -5.66 -30.77
CA ARG A 487 11.34 -6.28 -31.91
C ARG A 487 10.79 -5.23 -32.87
N THR A 488 10.04 -4.24 -32.38
CA THR A 488 9.53 -3.14 -33.21
C THR A 488 10.66 -2.36 -33.86
N ALA A 489 11.73 -2.03 -33.12
CA ALA A 489 12.87 -1.29 -33.66
C ALA A 489 13.56 -2.02 -34.82
N ASN A 490 13.76 -3.34 -34.70
CA ASN A 490 14.32 -4.15 -35.78
C ASN A 490 13.35 -4.33 -36.95
N ASP A 491 12.05 -4.47 -36.68
CA ASP A 491 11.03 -4.57 -37.73
C ASP A 491 10.90 -3.24 -38.49
N PHE A 492 10.93 -2.10 -37.78
CA PHE A 492 10.99 -0.74 -38.34
C PHE A 492 12.23 -0.55 -39.23
N ARG A 493 13.43 -0.85 -38.70
CA ARG A 493 14.69 -0.71 -39.43
C ARG A 493 14.64 -1.42 -40.78
N ARG A 494 14.12 -2.65 -40.80
CA ARG A 494 14.02 -3.46 -42.02
C ARG A 494 12.92 -2.98 -42.96
N ALA A 495 11.76 -2.54 -42.44
CA ALA A 495 10.65 -2.05 -43.25
C ALA A 495 10.95 -0.69 -43.90
N ALA A 496 11.56 0.24 -43.15
CA ALA A 496 11.94 1.57 -43.60
C ALA A 496 13.29 1.63 -44.34
N GLN A 497 13.98 0.48 -44.46
CA GLN A 497 15.36 0.37 -44.97
C GLN A 497 16.36 1.33 -44.28
N ALA A 498 16.13 1.61 -43.00
CA ALA A 498 16.92 2.52 -42.22
C ALA A 498 18.26 1.89 -41.75
N PRO A 499 19.33 2.68 -41.58
CA PRO A 499 20.57 2.25 -40.94
C PRO A 499 20.36 1.78 -39.49
N ALA A 500 21.31 1.00 -38.98
CA ALA A 500 21.23 0.39 -37.64
C ALA A 500 21.05 1.41 -36.51
N TRP A 501 21.71 2.58 -36.60
CA TRP A 501 21.63 3.62 -35.58
C TRP A 501 20.22 4.20 -35.42
N LEU A 502 19.43 4.31 -36.50
CA LEU A 502 18.02 4.73 -36.42
C LEU A 502 17.15 3.69 -35.74
N GLY A 503 17.45 2.39 -35.92
CA GLY A 503 16.82 1.33 -35.13
C GLY A 503 17.14 1.46 -33.64
N GLY A 504 18.39 1.76 -33.29
CA GLY A 504 18.79 2.05 -31.91
C GLY A 504 18.02 3.25 -31.32
N LEU A 505 17.95 4.36 -32.06
CA LEU A 505 17.19 5.55 -31.67
C LEU A 505 15.69 5.23 -31.47
N ALA A 506 15.08 4.48 -32.38
CA ALA A 506 13.69 4.05 -32.29
C ALA A 506 13.41 3.22 -31.02
N ALA A 507 14.36 2.37 -30.60
CA ALA A 507 14.24 1.62 -29.36
C ALA A 507 14.38 2.52 -28.12
N LEU A 508 15.36 3.44 -28.12
CA LEU A 508 15.64 4.35 -27.01
C LEU A 508 14.49 5.32 -26.71
N VAL A 509 13.73 5.73 -27.72
CA VAL A 509 12.63 6.69 -27.57
C VAL A 509 11.28 6.01 -27.30
N SER A 510 11.25 4.68 -27.10
CA SER A 510 10.01 3.97 -26.79
C SER A 510 9.47 4.40 -25.41
N PRO A 511 8.29 5.05 -25.32
CA PRO A 511 7.80 5.61 -24.05
C PRO A 511 7.62 4.56 -22.96
N LEU A 512 7.10 3.38 -23.31
CA LEU A 512 6.92 2.28 -22.35
C LEU A 512 8.27 1.69 -21.90
N ALA A 513 9.27 1.61 -22.79
CA ALA A 513 10.61 1.16 -22.42
C ALA A 513 11.31 2.19 -21.52
N LEU A 514 11.17 3.48 -21.82
CA LEU A 514 11.72 4.55 -20.99
C LEU A 514 11.08 4.57 -19.60
N LEU A 515 9.75 4.42 -19.51
CA LEU A 515 9.05 4.34 -18.22
C LEU A 515 9.49 3.11 -17.40
N THR A 516 9.62 1.95 -18.04
CA THR A 516 10.11 0.73 -17.36
C THR A 516 11.56 0.87 -16.92
N MET A 517 12.45 1.39 -17.77
CA MET A 517 13.85 1.64 -17.42
C MET A 517 13.97 2.68 -16.30
N ALA A 518 13.21 3.77 -16.35
CA ALA A 518 13.18 4.76 -15.28
C ALA A 518 12.72 4.15 -13.95
N ALA A 519 11.66 3.32 -13.97
CA ALA A 519 11.20 2.61 -12.78
C ALA A 519 12.26 1.65 -12.21
N VAL A 520 12.96 0.91 -13.08
CA VAL A 520 14.07 0.01 -12.69
C VAL A 520 15.25 0.80 -12.12
N VAL A 521 15.64 1.90 -12.77
CA VAL A 521 16.73 2.77 -12.29
C VAL A 521 16.38 3.36 -10.93
N LEU A 522 15.17 3.89 -10.75
CA LEU A 522 14.71 4.42 -9.46
C LEU A 522 14.69 3.34 -8.38
N ALA A 523 14.20 2.14 -8.70
CA ALA A 523 14.21 1.00 -7.78
C ALA A 523 15.64 0.55 -7.43
N SER A 524 16.59 0.62 -8.37
CA SER A 524 18.00 0.28 -8.13
C SER A 524 18.74 1.35 -7.33
N ALA A 525 18.42 2.63 -7.55
CA ALA A 525 19.03 3.75 -6.84
C ALA A 525 18.63 3.78 -5.36
N ASP A 526 17.38 3.42 -5.03
CA ASP A 526 16.92 3.17 -3.67
C ASP A 526 16.58 1.68 -3.45
N TRP A 527 17.58 0.82 -3.64
CA TRP A 527 17.43 -0.62 -3.42
C TRP A 527 16.87 -0.94 -2.03
N SER A 528 17.31 -0.20 -1.00
CA SER A 528 16.82 -0.39 0.38
C SER A 528 15.33 -0.10 0.53
N GLY A 529 14.81 0.89 -0.20
CA GLY A 529 13.39 1.20 -0.23
C GLY A 529 12.59 0.20 -1.05
N ALA A 530 13.14 -0.28 -2.17
CA ALA A 530 12.50 -1.33 -2.97
C ALA A 530 12.39 -2.65 -2.19
N GLU A 531 13.47 -3.05 -1.49
CA GLU A 531 13.48 -4.22 -0.61
C GLU A 531 12.49 -4.07 0.54
N PHE A 532 12.44 -2.89 1.17
CA PHE A 532 11.45 -2.60 2.22
C PHE A 532 10.00 -2.69 1.71
N LEU A 533 9.71 -2.17 0.51
CA LEU A 533 8.38 -2.29 -0.12
C LEU A 533 8.01 -3.76 -0.38
N TRP A 534 8.98 -4.55 -0.83
CA TRP A 534 8.78 -6.00 -1.03
C TRP A 534 8.53 -6.72 0.29
N HIS A 535 9.32 -6.45 1.32
CA HIS A 535 9.09 -7.03 2.65
C HIS A 535 7.72 -6.62 3.18
N LEU A 536 7.33 -5.36 3.05
CA LEU A 536 6.04 -4.87 3.50
C LEU A 536 4.89 -5.54 2.74
N ALA A 537 5.04 -5.85 1.45
CA ALA A 537 4.01 -6.56 0.69
C ALA A 537 3.97 -8.08 0.97
N ALA A 538 5.13 -8.71 1.19
CA ALA A 538 5.25 -10.17 1.25
C ALA A 538 5.27 -10.74 2.68
N ARG A 539 5.61 -9.92 3.68
CA ARG A 539 5.86 -10.36 5.08
C ARG A 539 5.00 -9.62 6.11
N SER A 540 4.26 -8.59 5.72
CA SER A 540 3.32 -7.93 6.64
C SER A 540 1.98 -8.68 6.68
N PRO A 541 1.31 -8.70 7.85
CA PRO A 541 0.13 -9.55 8.12
C PRO A 541 -1.17 -9.11 7.45
#